data_AF-A0A9Q9DQI3-F1
#
_entry.id   AF-A0A9Q9DQI3-F1
#
_cell.length_a   1.000
_cell.length_b   1.000
_cell.length_c   1.000
_cell.angle_alpha   90.00
_cell.angle_beta   90.00
_cell.angle_gamma   90.00
#
_symmetry.space_group_name_H-M   'P 1'
#
loop_
_entity.id
_entity.type
_entity.pdbx_description
1 polymer ?
#
loop_
_entity_poly.entity_id
_entity_poly.type
_entity_poly.pdbx_seq_one_letter_code
_entity_poly.pdbx_strand_id
1 'polypeptide(L)'
;MHSTTNNMAFKIKLSKLDVETFLYYARIDQMFTYVGVAKDTYWSYASNELPQHRQKSLTEAMEFCKHPFRGRYALLQAIVTSKEMPNKESYKGVLKEKLEAIKTAMVSRPGRITTHSEHWYNCVNGYSSAIGE
;
A
#
# COMPACT_ATOMS: atom_id res chain seq x y z
N MET A 1 22.49 -38.75 16.52
CA MET A 1 21.24 -37.97 16.75
C MET A 1 21.43 -36.44 16.84
N HIS A 2 22.65 -35.89 16.90
CA HIS A 2 22.89 -34.43 16.95
C HIS A 2 22.84 -33.69 15.59
N SER A 3 22.86 -34.41 14.46
CA SER A 3 22.93 -33.79 13.13
C SER A 3 21.57 -33.28 12.61
N THR A 4 20.48 -33.93 13.01
CA THR A 4 19.11 -33.59 12.60
C THR A 4 18.57 -32.35 13.31
N THR A 5 18.92 -32.12 14.57
CA THR A 5 18.47 -30.96 15.36
C THR A 5 19.11 -29.65 14.88
N ASN A 6 20.40 -29.67 14.52
CA ASN A 6 21.10 -28.51 13.97
C ASN A 6 20.55 -28.11 12.59
N ASN A 7 20.25 -29.07 11.72
CA ASN A 7 19.63 -28.81 10.43
C ASN A 7 18.22 -28.21 10.55
N MET A 8 17.43 -28.67 11.54
CA MET A 8 16.08 -28.15 11.77
C MET A 8 16.12 -26.71 12.30
N ALA A 9 17.00 -26.41 13.26
CA ALA A 9 17.18 -25.06 13.80
C ALA A 9 17.70 -24.07 12.74
N PHE A 10 18.61 -24.52 11.85
CA PHE A 10 19.10 -23.72 10.73
C PHE A 10 17.98 -23.41 9.72
N LYS A 11 17.19 -24.43 9.34
CA LYS A 11 16.03 -24.27 8.46
C LYS A 11 14.98 -23.29 9.01
N ILE A 12 14.73 -23.34 10.33
CA ILE A 12 13.83 -22.42 11.04
C ILE A 12 14.32 -20.98 10.98
N LYS A 13 15.62 -20.74 11.20
CA LYS A 13 16.21 -19.40 11.11
C LYS A 13 16.13 -18.83 9.69
N LEU A 14 16.41 -19.66 8.69
CA LEU A 14 16.29 -19.27 7.28
C LEU A 14 14.85 -18.89 6.93
N SER A 15 13.86 -19.69 7.37
CA SER A 15 12.45 -19.40 7.08
C SER A 15 12.00 -18.03 7.58
N LYS A 16 12.48 -17.59 8.75
CA LYS A 16 12.18 -16.24 9.24
C LYS A 16 12.80 -15.17 8.35
N LEU A 17 14.07 -15.33 7.98
CA LEU A 17 14.80 -14.38 7.15
C LEU A 17 14.17 -14.27 5.75
N ASP A 18 13.77 -15.40 5.18
CA ASP A 18 13.10 -15.47 3.88
C ASP A 18 11.79 -14.66 3.93
N VAL A 19 10.96 -14.88 4.95
CA VAL A 19 9.70 -14.13 5.14
C VAL A 19 9.94 -12.62 5.24
N GLU A 20 10.90 -12.19 6.07
CA GLU A 20 11.21 -10.77 6.23
C GLU A 20 11.71 -10.16 4.92
N THR A 21 12.52 -10.90 4.16
CA THR A 21 13.06 -10.48 2.86
C THR A 21 11.96 -10.30 1.82
N PHE A 22 11.09 -11.31 1.65
CA PHE A 22 9.97 -11.22 0.70
C PHE A 22 8.99 -10.11 1.06
N LEU A 23 8.71 -9.92 2.35
CA LEU A 23 7.85 -8.84 2.82
C LEU A 23 8.47 -7.46 2.56
N TYR A 24 9.80 -7.33 2.69
CA TYR A 24 10.52 -6.09 2.40
C TYR A 24 10.46 -5.73 0.91
N TYR A 25 10.74 -6.69 0.02
CA TYR A 25 10.61 -6.47 -1.42
C TYR A 25 9.18 -6.12 -1.83
N ALA A 26 8.17 -6.82 -1.29
CA ALA A 26 6.78 -6.53 -1.58
C ALA A 26 6.37 -5.09 -1.20
N ARG A 27 6.93 -4.55 -0.11
CA ARG A 27 6.71 -3.15 0.30
C ARG A 27 7.41 -2.15 -0.61
N ILE A 28 8.62 -2.47 -1.08
CA ILE A 28 9.32 -1.65 -2.07
C ILE A 28 8.49 -1.55 -3.35
N ASP A 29 8.01 -2.68 -3.88
CA ASP A 29 7.16 -2.73 -5.06
C ASP A 29 5.88 -1.89 -4.88
N GLN A 30 5.33 -1.90 -3.66
CA GLN A 30 4.17 -1.09 -3.29
C GLN A 30 4.45 0.40 -3.30
N MET A 31 5.58 0.83 -2.73
CA MET A 31 5.97 2.24 -2.77
C MET A 31 6.15 2.72 -4.20
N PHE A 32 6.82 1.94 -5.05
CA PHE A 32 6.98 2.26 -6.46
C PHE A 32 5.63 2.39 -7.19
N THR A 33 4.69 1.51 -6.86
CA THR A 33 3.32 1.61 -7.38
C THR A 33 2.64 2.91 -6.94
N TYR A 34 2.80 3.34 -5.68
CA TYR A 34 2.13 4.52 -5.13
C TYR A 34 2.71 5.84 -5.63
N VAL A 35 4.04 5.98 -5.68
CA VAL A 35 4.70 7.27 -5.95
C VAL A 35 4.43 7.78 -7.36
N GLY A 36 4.08 6.93 -8.34
CA GLY A 36 3.78 7.37 -9.72
C GLY A 36 4.80 8.34 -10.26
N VAL A 37 6.05 7.91 -10.21
CA VAL A 37 7.15 8.66 -10.79
C VAL A 37 6.95 8.70 -12.32
N ALA A 38 7.39 9.79 -12.94
CA ALA A 38 7.05 10.24 -14.28
C ALA A 38 7.08 9.15 -15.36
N LYS A 39 6.12 9.19 -16.30
CA LYS A 39 5.96 8.26 -17.44
C LYS A 39 7.18 8.23 -18.37
N ASP A 40 8.21 7.49 -18.01
CA ASP A 40 9.23 6.99 -18.95
C ASP A 40 9.01 5.49 -19.25
N THR A 41 9.77 4.95 -20.20
CA THR A 41 9.66 3.55 -20.67
C THR A 41 9.98 2.51 -19.58
N TYR A 42 10.72 2.88 -18.53
CA TYR A 42 10.97 2.01 -17.38
C TYR A 42 9.68 1.80 -16.56
N TRP A 43 8.77 2.78 -16.55
CA TRP A 43 7.50 2.68 -15.82
C TRP A 43 6.44 1.83 -16.48
N SER A 44 6.40 1.72 -17.81
CA SER A 44 5.47 0.78 -18.45
C SER A 44 5.80 -0.67 -18.10
N TYR A 45 7.09 -0.99 -17.95
CA TYR A 45 7.54 -2.29 -17.47
C TYR A 45 7.21 -2.47 -15.98
N ALA A 46 7.59 -1.50 -15.14
CA ALA A 46 7.34 -1.55 -13.69
C ALA A 46 5.84 -1.61 -13.33
N SER A 47 4.98 -0.90 -14.06
CA SER A 47 3.53 -0.89 -13.87
C SER A 47 2.88 -2.25 -14.11
N ASN A 48 3.40 -3.04 -15.05
CA ASN A 48 2.81 -4.33 -15.44
C ASN A 48 3.37 -5.49 -14.62
N GLU A 49 4.66 -5.44 -14.28
CA GLU A 49 5.38 -6.55 -13.66
C GLU A 49 5.39 -6.47 -12.12
N LEU A 50 5.53 -5.28 -11.51
CA LEU A 50 5.62 -5.14 -10.06
C LEU A 50 4.38 -5.65 -9.30
N PRO A 51 3.13 -5.48 -9.79
CA PRO A 51 1.97 -6.07 -9.14
C PRO A 51 2.04 -7.60 -9.08
N GLN A 52 2.48 -8.24 -10.16
CA GLN A 52 2.61 -9.69 -10.24
C GLN A 52 3.76 -10.19 -9.36
N HIS A 53 4.91 -9.50 -9.42
CA HIS A 53 6.07 -9.79 -8.59
C HIS A 53 5.72 -9.71 -7.10
N ARG A 54 5.06 -8.63 -6.66
CA ARG A 54 4.58 -8.49 -5.29
C ARG A 54 3.68 -9.64 -4.87
N GLN A 55 2.68 -9.99 -5.69
CA GLN A 55 1.73 -11.06 -5.37
C GLN A 55 2.44 -12.41 -5.22
N LYS A 56 3.42 -12.67 -6.08
CA LYS A 56 4.28 -13.86 -6.00
C LYS A 56 5.10 -13.87 -4.72
N SER A 57 5.83 -12.80 -4.42
CA SER A 57 6.64 -12.68 -3.20
C SER A 57 5.82 -12.84 -1.92
N LEU A 58 4.64 -12.22 -1.85
CA LEU A 58 3.75 -12.37 -0.69
C LEU A 58 3.21 -13.80 -0.56
N THR A 59 3.02 -14.52 -1.67
CA THR A 59 2.58 -15.91 -1.64
C THR A 59 3.71 -16.84 -1.20
N GLU A 60 4.93 -16.63 -1.68
CA GLU A 60 6.12 -17.36 -1.24
C GLU A 60 6.38 -17.13 0.26
N ALA A 61 6.24 -15.89 0.75
CA ALA A 61 6.36 -15.57 2.18
C ALA A 61 5.35 -16.35 3.05
N MET A 62 4.12 -16.58 2.57
CA MET A 62 3.13 -17.40 3.29
C MET A 62 3.56 -18.86 3.40
N GLU A 63 4.23 -19.40 2.37
CA GLU A 63 4.73 -20.77 2.38
C GLU A 63 5.82 -20.95 3.45
N PHE A 64 6.74 -20.00 3.57
CA PHE A 64 7.76 -20.02 4.63
C PHE A 64 7.14 -19.86 6.03
N CYS A 65 6.00 -19.17 6.15
CA CYS A 65 5.23 -19.12 7.40
C CYS A 65 4.61 -20.47 7.80
N LYS A 66 4.68 -21.54 7.00
CA LYS A 66 4.32 -22.90 7.46
C LYS A 66 5.34 -23.46 8.44
N HIS A 67 6.59 -22.99 8.39
CA HIS A 67 7.63 -23.40 9.32
C HIS A 67 7.50 -22.70 10.68
N PRO A 68 7.82 -23.38 11.80
CA PRO A 68 7.73 -22.78 13.12
C PRO A 68 8.91 -21.84 13.37
N PHE A 69 8.65 -20.55 13.63
CA PHE A 69 9.67 -19.59 14.08
C PHE A 69 9.05 -18.50 14.97
N ARG A 70 9.88 -17.82 15.76
CA ARG A 70 9.44 -16.73 16.66
C ARG A 70 8.92 -15.54 15.85
N GLY A 71 7.72 -15.06 16.18
CA GLY A 71 7.10 -13.90 15.52
C GLY A 71 6.33 -14.24 14.24
N ARG A 72 6.20 -15.53 13.90
CA ARG A 72 5.48 -16.03 12.73
C ARG A 72 4.08 -15.44 12.54
N TYR A 73 3.27 -15.39 13.60
CA TYR A 73 1.91 -14.87 13.49
C TYR A 73 1.86 -13.39 13.15
N ALA A 74 2.77 -12.59 13.72
CA ALA A 74 2.87 -11.16 13.40
C ALA A 74 3.30 -10.95 11.95
N LEU A 75 4.26 -11.73 11.47
CA LEU A 75 4.70 -11.68 10.08
C LEU A 75 3.62 -12.18 9.11
N LEU A 76 2.89 -13.25 9.44
CA LEU A 76 1.76 -13.72 8.65
C LEU A 76 0.67 -12.65 8.55
N GLN A 77 0.33 -12.00 9.66
CA GLN A 77 -0.63 -10.88 9.67
C GLN A 77 -0.14 -9.73 8.79
N ALA A 78 1.15 -9.40 8.83
CA ALA A 78 1.74 -8.37 7.98
C ALA A 78 1.64 -8.74 6.49
N ILE A 79 1.85 -10.01 6.12
CA ILE A 79 1.69 -10.50 4.75
C ILE A 79 0.24 -10.39 4.29
N VAL A 80 -0.72 -10.84 5.11
CA VAL A 80 -2.16 -10.76 4.80
C VAL A 80 -2.57 -9.29 4.61
N THR A 81 -2.20 -8.43 5.55
CA THR A 81 -2.47 -6.99 5.46
C THR A 81 -1.88 -6.39 4.18
N SER A 82 -0.66 -6.80 3.81
CA SER A 82 0.00 -6.30 2.58
C SER A 82 -0.68 -6.78 1.30
N LYS A 83 -1.29 -7.98 1.30
CA LYS A 83 -2.09 -8.49 0.16
C LYS A 83 -3.41 -7.74 -0.02
N GLU A 84 -4.02 -7.31 1.09
CA GLU A 84 -5.28 -6.57 1.07
C GLU A 84 -5.09 -5.11 0.62
N MET A 85 -3.86 -4.58 0.65
CA MET A 85 -3.63 -3.20 0.25
C MET A 85 -3.81 -3.03 -1.27
N PRO A 86 -4.74 -2.14 -1.70
CA PRO A 86 -5.02 -1.93 -3.11
C PRO A 86 -3.82 -1.37 -3.87
N ASN A 87 -3.65 -1.80 -5.11
CA ASN A 87 -2.73 -1.15 -6.05
C ASN A 87 -3.27 0.24 -6.46
N LYS A 88 -2.38 1.09 -6.98
CA LYS A 88 -2.69 2.49 -7.28
C LYS A 88 -3.87 2.66 -8.24
N GLU A 89 -4.13 1.76 -9.20
CA GLU A 89 -5.35 1.84 -10.03
C GLU A 89 -6.62 1.72 -9.19
N SER A 90 -6.69 0.78 -8.25
CA SER A 90 -7.83 0.61 -7.36
C SER A 90 -7.99 1.81 -6.41
N TYR A 91 -6.87 2.38 -5.95
CA TYR A 91 -6.88 3.61 -5.14
C TYR A 91 -7.41 4.82 -5.93
N LYS A 92 -7.07 4.95 -7.22
CA LYS A 92 -7.58 6.04 -8.08
C LYS A 92 -9.10 5.98 -8.25
N GLY A 93 -9.69 4.78 -8.37
CA GLY A 93 -11.15 4.59 -8.45
C GLY A 93 -11.88 5.02 -7.18
N VAL A 94 -11.42 4.53 -6.03
CA VAL A 94 -11.97 4.89 -4.70
C VAL A 94 -11.77 6.38 -4.39
N LEU A 95 -10.64 6.97 -4.83
CA LEU A 95 -10.37 8.39 -4.64
C LEU A 95 -11.32 9.27 -5.46
N LYS A 96 -11.68 8.89 -6.69
CA LYS A 96 -12.62 9.67 -7.50
C LYS A 96 -14.00 9.72 -6.86
N GLU A 97 -14.54 8.58 -6.46
CA GLU A 97 -15.85 8.50 -5.80
C GLU A 97 -15.86 9.23 -4.45
N LYS A 98 -14.81 9.04 -3.63
CA LYS A 98 -14.66 9.79 -2.37
C LYS A 98 -14.48 11.29 -2.60
N LEU A 99 -13.75 11.71 -3.63
CA LEU A 99 -13.61 13.12 -3.98
C LEU A 99 -14.94 13.71 -4.42
N GLU A 100 -15.73 13.01 -5.23
CA GLU A 100 -17.06 13.48 -5.62
C GLU A 100 -18.02 13.53 -4.43
N ALA A 101 -17.97 12.57 -3.51
CA ALA A 101 -18.72 12.60 -2.26
C ALA A 101 -18.29 13.79 -1.36
N ILE A 102 -16.99 14.05 -1.24
CA ILE A 102 -16.45 15.20 -0.51
C ILE A 102 -16.88 16.51 -1.17
N LYS A 103 -16.73 16.65 -2.50
CA LYS A 103 -17.19 17.81 -3.27
C LYS A 103 -18.70 18.05 -3.06
N THR A 104 -19.49 16.99 -3.15
CA THR A 104 -20.94 17.06 -2.94
C THR A 104 -21.26 17.53 -1.53
N ALA A 105 -20.63 16.95 -0.49
CA ALA A 105 -20.81 17.35 0.90
C ALA A 105 -20.33 18.80 1.17
N MET A 106 -19.28 19.23 0.47
CA MET A 106 -18.81 20.61 0.54
C MET A 106 -19.84 21.58 -0.06
N VAL A 107 -20.47 21.24 -1.18
CA VAL A 107 -21.45 22.08 -1.89
C VAL A 107 -22.84 22.03 -1.24
N SER A 108 -23.23 20.91 -0.60
CA SER A 108 -24.56 20.71 -0.02
C SER A 108 -24.70 21.11 1.45
N ARG A 109 -23.62 21.54 2.11
CA ARG A 109 -23.68 21.95 3.52
C ARG A 109 -24.55 23.20 3.68
N PRO A 110 -25.60 23.19 4.53
CA PRO A 110 -26.44 24.36 4.79
C PRO A 110 -25.59 25.49 5.38
N GLY A 111 -25.54 26.63 4.69
CA GLY A 111 -24.75 27.82 5.09
C GLY A 111 -23.87 28.45 4.01
N ARG A 112 -23.94 28.04 2.73
CA ARG A 112 -23.19 28.71 1.66
C ARG A 112 -23.88 30.01 1.21
N ILE A 113 -23.16 31.11 1.40
CA ILE A 113 -23.39 32.40 0.76
C ILE A 113 -22.89 32.28 -0.68
N THR A 114 -23.80 32.44 -1.64
CA THR A 114 -23.45 32.62 -3.05
C THR A 114 -22.98 34.05 -3.25
N THR A 115 -21.69 34.32 -3.06
CA THR A 115 -21.09 35.59 -3.48
C THR A 115 -20.35 35.39 -4.79
N HIS A 116 -20.91 36.00 -5.85
CA HIS A 116 -20.22 36.29 -7.10
C HIS A 116 -19.01 37.18 -6.83
N SER A 117 -17.86 36.59 -6.53
CA SER A 117 -16.49 37.10 -6.80
C SER A 117 -15.51 36.28 -5.98
N GLU A 118 -14.55 35.65 -6.66
CA GLU A 118 -13.29 35.10 -6.14
C GLU A 118 -13.41 34.13 -4.93
N HIS A 119 -13.30 32.83 -5.25
CA HIS A 119 -13.48 31.70 -4.35
C HIS A 119 -12.39 31.57 -3.27
N TRP A 120 -12.59 32.27 -2.15
CA TRP A 120 -11.89 31.97 -0.89
C TRP A 120 -12.80 31.15 0.02
N TYR A 121 -12.43 29.90 0.26
CA TYR A 121 -13.08 29.07 1.27
C TYR A 121 -12.46 29.36 2.63
N ASN A 122 -13.21 30.01 3.53
CA ASN A 122 -12.80 30.15 4.92
C ASN A 122 -12.99 28.82 5.66
N CYS A 123 -11.89 28.14 5.95
CA CYS A 123 -11.84 27.01 6.86
C CYS A 123 -11.96 27.49 8.32
N VAL A 124 -12.73 26.78 9.14
CA VAL A 124 -12.94 27.06 10.59
C VAL A 124 -11.62 27.07 11.38
N ASN A 125 -10.54 26.49 10.85
CA ASN A 125 -9.20 26.45 11.44
C ASN A 125 -8.13 27.32 10.73
N GLY A 126 -8.53 28.31 9.92
CA GLY A 126 -7.64 29.43 9.54
C GLY A 126 -6.60 29.21 8.44
N TYR A 127 -6.60 28.09 7.72
CA TYR A 127 -5.72 27.92 6.56
C TYR A 127 -6.52 27.98 5.24
N SER A 128 -6.30 29.04 4.47
CA SER A 128 -6.79 29.18 3.11
C SER A 128 -5.91 28.37 2.14
N SER A 129 -6.51 27.52 1.33
CA SER A 129 -5.82 26.90 0.19
C SER A 129 -6.58 27.24 -1.09
N ALA A 130 -5.87 27.81 -2.06
CA ALA A 130 -6.38 28.01 -3.40
C ALA A 130 -6.25 26.70 -4.18
N ILE A 131 -7.31 26.31 -4.90
CA ILE A 131 -7.27 25.25 -5.90
C ILE A 131 -7.29 25.97 -7.25
N GLY A 132 -6.16 25.97 -7.95
CA GLY A 132 -6.11 26.33 -9.36
C GLY A 132 -6.65 25.18 -10.20
N GLU A 133 -7.30 25.52 -11.32
CA GLU A 133 -7.81 24.56 -12.32
C GLU A 133 -6.74 23.61 -12.86
#